data_AF-A0A2T7PFI3-F1
#
_entry.id   AF-A0A2T7PFI3-F1
#
_cell.length_a   1.000
_cell.length_b   1.000
_cell.length_c   1.000
_cell.angle_alpha   90.00
_cell.angle_beta   90.00
_cell.angle_gamma   90.00
#
_symmetry.space_group_name_H-M   'P 1'
#
loop_
_entity.id
_entity.type
_entity.pdbx_description
1 polymer ?
#
loop_
_entity_poly.entity_id
_entity_poly.type
_entity_poly.pdbx_seq_one_letter_code
_entity_poly.pdbx_strand_id
1 'polypeptide(L)'
;MPLYRDLFVQDTWPGVDLSLGLSLEGLPRTVYYLWCGDKQFLFRHYLVLLSSIRILRASKIIFLHDHLPQNDGNLYNTWFDEFKYSVPNFQLLQVSATCGRKDALKAVLELLPTEGGIVLGENALIPRLPTGIEHMPLWLALSGEDVSRGVLIAQRGFNNTKSHDYLRDVKTAKASCVTAEQYTAPVDDIHCIIVDSDVHPRDVWQGQTPFAELARWLYYGRRSPILALPDPSRPIPRIAHYVWLKADPSATDRDLPFSKFLSMISALYVGGFQHVYVHGNVEPEGEWWRQLRSENVTFVRTERPSSMFQMDFPILPANSDLLRAIFLLNYGGAYMDTDAVWTSRVPDWLLHYPVVATFDWPAYNSWPDSFNLGVIMARPQAPWLRHWLTTFRHYRQSHTAFTAIQLPYRVYEHYPTSCTSIRVYR
;
A
#
# COMPACT_ATOMS: atom_id res chain seq x y z
N MET A 1 9.09 1.72 -2.13
CA MET A 1 9.28 2.94 -2.93
C MET A 1 8.08 3.82 -2.67
N PRO A 2 8.23 5.12 -2.37
CA PRO A 2 7.12 5.84 -1.81
C PRO A 2 6.11 6.22 -2.88
N LEU A 3 4.95 5.58 -2.83
CA LEU A 3 3.77 6.08 -3.52
C LEU A 3 3.23 7.25 -2.69
N TYR A 4 3.17 8.43 -3.30
CA TYR A 4 2.62 9.61 -2.64
C TYR A 4 1.15 9.37 -2.30
N ARG A 5 0.75 9.78 -1.10
CA ARG A 5 -0.63 9.72 -0.65
C ARG A 5 -1.08 11.06 -0.09
N ASP A 6 -2.25 11.52 -0.53
CA ASP A 6 -2.91 12.64 0.11
C ASP A 6 -3.46 12.19 1.48
N LEU A 7 -2.88 12.75 2.55
CA LEU A 7 -3.22 12.42 3.93
C LEU A 7 -4.32 13.32 4.51
N PHE A 8 -4.75 14.36 3.79
CA PHE A 8 -5.62 15.42 4.31
C PHE A 8 -7.08 15.30 3.86
N VAL A 9 -7.39 14.41 2.91
CA VAL A 9 -8.76 14.10 2.50
C VAL A 9 -9.28 12.89 3.28
N GLN A 10 -10.42 13.06 3.98
CA GLN A 10 -10.99 12.01 4.83
C GLN A 10 -12.48 12.18 5.16
N ASP A 11 -13.14 11.04 5.41
CA ASP A 11 -14.44 10.95 6.07
C ASP A 11 -14.34 11.51 7.50
N THR A 12 -15.48 11.83 8.12
CA THR A 12 -15.54 12.24 9.53
C THR A 12 -15.29 11.05 10.47
N TRP A 13 -14.52 11.27 11.54
CA TRP A 13 -14.27 10.29 12.60
C TRP A 13 -14.83 10.77 13.95
N PRO A 14 -15.51 9.90 14.74
CA PRO A 14 -16.03 10.28 16.06
C PRO A 14 -14.91 10.81 16.97
N GLY A 15 -15.17 11.93 17.65
CA GLY A 15 -14.19 12.56 18.55
C GLY A 15 -13.05 13.31 17.86
N VAL A 16 -13.12 13.53 16.54
CA VAL A 16 -12.12 14.28 15.74
C VAL A 16 -12.79 15.44 14.97
N ASP A 17 -14.04 15.79 15.33
CA ASP A 17 -14.92 16.65 14.55
C ASP A 17 -14.27 17.99 14.14
N LEU A 18 -14.49 18.37 12.88
CA LEU A 18 -13.92 19.54 12.22
C LEU A 18 -14.83 20.76 12.35
N SER A 19 -16.13 20.58 12.62
CA SER A 19 -17.14 21.64 12.67
C SER A 19 -17.38 22.23 14.06
N LEU A 20 -16.99 21.55 15.11
CA LEU A 20 -17.11 22.06 16.47
C LEU A 20 -15.76 22.68 16.84
N GLY A 21 -15.76 23.98 17.14
CA GLY A 21 -14.66 24.68 17.79
C GLY A 21 -14.39 24.16 19.20
N LEU A 22 -14.23 22.85 19.37
CA LEU A 22 -13.44 22.26 20.44
C LEU A 22 -12.07 22.89 20.29
N SER A 23 -11.81 23.89 21.12
CA SER A 23 -10.53 24.54 21.10
C SER A 23 -9.51 23.45 21.38
N LEU A 24 -8.60 23.21 20.43
CA LEU A 24 -7.33 22.51 20.69
C LEU A 24 -6.46 23.31 21.69
N GLU A 25 -7.05 24.27 22.41
CA GLU A 25 -6.42 25.07 23.44
C GLU A 25 -6.04 24.14 24.58
N GLY A 26 -4.74 24.02 24.82
CA GLY A 26 -4.21 23.19 25.89
C GLY A 26 -3.82 21.78 25.48
N LEU A 27 -3.88 21.37 24.20
CA LEU A 27 -3.18 20.15 23.75
C LEU A 27 -1.89 20.50 23.00
N PRO A 28 -0.73 19.93 23.41
CA PRO A 28 0.51 20.10 22.66
C PRO A 28 0.37 19.57 21.23
N ARG A 29 0.89 20.33 20.26
CA ARG A 29 0.85 19.94 18.84
C ARG A 29 2.14 19.33 18.32
N THR A 30 3.15 19.20 19.18
CA THR A 30 4.39 18.49 18.89
C THR A 30 4.24 17.04 19.33
N VAL A 31 4.39 16.13 18.37
CA VAL A 31 4.39 14.68 18.62
C VAL A 31 5.81 14.15 18.54
N TYR A 32 6.21 13.39 19.54
CA TYR A 32 7.47 12.66 19.61
C TYR A 32 7.17 11.17 19.42
N TYR A 33 7.59 10.59 18.30
CA TYR A 33 7.43 9.17 18.04
C TYR A 33 8.72 8.44 18.45
N LEU A 34 8.61 7.51 19.39
CA LEU A 34 9.74 6.71 19.87
C LEU A 34 9.98 5.54 18.93
N TRP A 35 11.21 5.40 18.45
CA TRP A 35 11.65 4.29 17.63
C TRP A 35 12.95 3.68 18.17
N CYS A 36 12.92 2.39 18.40
CA CYS A 36 13.94 1.67 19.15
C CYS A 36 14.48 0.47 18.37
N GLY A 37 15.79 0.47 18.16
CA GLY A 37 16.54 -0.66 17.65
C GLY A 37 16.54 -0.78 16.14
N ASP A 38 17.28 -1.80 15.70
CA ASP A 38 17.63 -2.03 14.31
C ASP A 38 16.63 -2.99 13.64
N LYS A 39 15.47 -2.46 13.22
CA LYS A 39 14.36 -3.28 12.70
C LYS A 39 13.59 -2.61 11.56
N GLN A 40 12.68 -3.35 10.93
CA GLN A 40 11.88 -2.87 9.80
C GLN A 40 10.70 -1.99 10.25
N PHE A 41 10.40 -0.94 9.48
CA PHE A 41 9.22 -0.11 9.70
C PHE A 41 7.98 -0.70 9.01
N LEU A 42 7.12 -1.37 9.78
CA LEU A 42 5.93 -2.05 9.28
C LEU A 42 4.71 -1.12 9.16
N PHE A 43 3.66 -1.62 8.52
CA PHE A 43 2.41 -0.88 8.32
C PHE A 43 1.76 -0.47 9.65
N ARG A 44 1.84 -1.28 10.71
CA ARG A 44 1.34 -0.90 12.04
C ARG A 44 1.99 0.38 12.60
N HIS A 45 3.31 0.54 12.42
CA HIS A 45 4.04 1.73 12.86
C HIS A 45 3.61 2.97 12.04
N TYR A 46 3.33 2.75 10.75
CA TYR A 46 2.79 3.79 9.87
C TYR A 46 1.40 4.24 10.31
N LEU A 47 0.51 3.32 10.72
CA LEU A 47 -0.80 3.67 11.29
C LEU A 47 -0.68 4.54 12.54
N VAL A 48 0.30 4.27 13.42
CA VAL A 48 0.56 5.11 14.60
C VAL A 48 0.92 6.54 14.17
N LEU A 49 1.86 6.71 13.24
CA LEU A 49 2.22 8.02 12.72
C LEU A 49 1.03 8.71 12.01
N LEU A 50 0.21 7.98 11.26
CA LEU A 50 -1.00 8.54 10.64
C LEU A 50 -2.01 9.03 11.68
N SER A 51 -2.13 8.35 12.83
CA SER A 51 -2.99 8.81 13.93
C SER A 51 -2.54 10.16 14.48
N SER A 52 -1.23 10.41 14.53
CA SER A 52 -0.70 11.72 14.95
C SER A 52 -1.10 12.87 14.02
N ILE A 53 -1.28 12.59 12.73
CA ILE A 53 -1.69 13.59 11.75
C ILE A 53 -3.21 13.76 11.78
N ARG A 54 -3.95 12.66 11.62
CA ARG A 54 -5.39 12.72 11.38
C ARG A 54 -6.20 12.96 12.64
N ILE A 55 -5.72 12.48 13.80
CA ILE A 55 -6.42 12.58 15.08
C ILE A 55 -5.83 13.70 15.91
N LEU A 56 -4.52 13.66 16.19
CA LEU A 56 -3.88 14.70 17.01
C LEU A 56 -3.64 16.02 16.29
N ARG A 57 -3.76 16.05 14.95
CA ARG A 57 -3.46 17.23 14.11
C ARG A 57 -2.09 17.84 14.42
N ALA A 58 -1.09 16.97 14.56
CA ALA A 58 0.27 17.37 14.92
C ALA A 58 0.81 18.42 13.95
N SER A 59 1.25 19.56 14.49
CA SER A 59 1.92 20.60 13.71
C SER A 59 3.42 20.35 13.58
N LYS A 60 3.97 19.43 14.38
CA LYS A 60 5.37 18.99 14.30
C LYS A 60 5.46 17.54 14.74
N ILE A 61 6.18 16.71 13.98
CA ILE A 61 6.41 15.31 14.33
C ILE A 61 7.92 15.08 14.40
N ILE A 62 8.41 14.64 15.56
CA ILE A 62 9.82 14.36 15.82
C ILE A 62 9.97 12.85 16.00
N PHE A 63 10.66 12.20 15.08
CA PHE A 63 11.03 10.80 15.15
C PHE A 63 12.30 10.66 15.99
N LEU A 64 12.13 10.19 17.21
CA LEU A 64 13.22 9.94 18.14
C LEU A 64 13.74 8.54 17.91
N HIS A 65 15.02 8.41 17.54
CA HIS A 65 15.58 7.12 17.19
C HIS A 65 17.01 6.91 17.68
N ASP A 66 17.40 5.68 17.98
CA ASP A 66 18.79 5.29 18.11
C ASP A 66 19.37 4.84 16.75
N HIS A 67 18.57 4.10 15.98
CA HIS A 67 18.85 3.61 14.63
C HIS A 67 17.71 3.99 13.69
N LEU A 68 18.02 4.28 12.42
CA LEU A 68 16.97 4.46 11.42
C LEU A 68 16.34 3.11 11.04
N PRO A 69 15.05 3.07 10.65
CA PRO A 69 14.43 1.81 10.27
C PRO A 69 15.13 1.16 9.07
N GLN A 70 15.26 -0.16 9.14
CA GLN A 70 15.93 -0.98 8.13
C GLN A 70 15.04 -1.24 6.92
N ASN A 71 15.69 -1.37 5.76
CA ASN A 71 15.06 -1.87 4.54
C ASN A 71 14.90 -3.40 4.64
N ASP A 72 13.78 -3.92 4.16
CA ASP A 72 13.50 -5.36 4.15
C ASP A 72 14.18 -6.12 2.98
N GLY A 73 14.97 -5.43 2.15
CA GLY A 73 15.63 -5.97 0.95
C GLY A 73 14.67 -6.23 -0.22
N ASN A 74 13.43 -6.59 0.09
CA ASN A 74 12.34 -6.88 -0.85
C ASN A 74 11.51 -5.64 -1.23
N LEU A 75 11.77 -4.51 -0.58
CA LEU A 75 11.18 -3.19 -0.81
C LEU A 75 9.67 -3.10 -0.57
N TYR A 76 9.11 -4.02 0.21
CA TYR A 76 7.69 -3.97 0.58
C TYR A 76 7.49 -2.95 1.71
N ASN A 77 8.25 -3.09 2.79
CA ASN A 77 8.17 -2.26 4.01
C ASN A 77 8.83 -0.89 3.81
N THR A 78 8.27 -0.08 2.90
CA THR A 78 8.77 1.25 2.54
C THR A 78 7.94 2.39 3.14
N TRP A 79 7.15 2.04 4.15
CA TRP A 79 6.23 2.91 4.86
C TRP A 79 6.89 4.12 5.52
N PHE A 80 8.11 3.96 6.05
CA PHE A 80 8.87 5.07 6.62
C PHE A 80 9.24 6.11 5.57
N ASP A 81 9.67 5.65 4.38
CA ASP A 81 9.90 6.54 3.26
C ASP A 81 8.60 7.22 2.80
N GLU A 82 7.51 6.46 2.65
CA GLU A 82 6.18 7.01 2.31
C GLU A 82 5.77 8.14 3.27
N PHE A 83 6.02 7.97 4.57
CA PHE A 83 5.75 9.01 5.56
C PHE A 83 6.62 10.25 5.34
N LYS A 84 7.94 10.10 5.19
CA LYS A 84 8.87 11.21 4.96
C LYS A 84 8.49 12.09 3.77
N TYR A 85 8.03 11.47 2.67
CA TYR A 85 7.64 12.22 1.46
C TYR A 85 6.26 12.86 1.55
N SER A 86 5.39 12.37 2.45
CA SER A 86 4.01 12.84 2.56
C SER A 86 3.81 13.92 3.62
N VAL A 87 4.80 14.11 4.52
CA VAL A 87 4.65 14.90 5.74
C VAL A 87 5.76 15.94 5.86
N PRO A 88 5.49 17.23 5.57
CA PRO A 88 6.52 18.26 5.44
C PRO A 88 7.14 18.68 6.79
N ASN A 89 6.44 18.45 7.89
CA ASN A 89 6.81 18.85 9.25
C ASN A 89 7.38 17.68 10.08
N PHE A 90 7.95 16.69 9.40
CA PHE A 90 8.60 15.52 9.98
C PHE A 90 10.10 15.77 10.20
N GLN A 91 10.59 15.52 11.42
CA GLN A 91 11.99 15.73 11.81
C GLN A 91 12.57 14.44 12.39
N LEU A 92 13.84 14.19 12.13
CA LEU A 92 14.59 13.08 12.72
C LEU A 92 15.48 13.63 13.84
N LEU A 93 15.45 12.98 14.99
CA LEU A 93 16.33 13.32 16.11
C LEU A 93 16.94 12.03 16.68
N GLN A 94 18.26 11.91 16.49
CA GLN A 94 19.00 10.77 17.00
C GLN A 94 19.28 10.93 18.50
N VAL A 95 19.05 9.87 19.28
CA VAL A 95 19.28 9.82 20.72
C VAL A 95 20.14 8.61 21.10
N SER A 96 21.07 8.79 22.05
CA SER A 96 21.99 7.73 22.47
C SER A 96 21.29 6.68 23.35
N ALA A 97 20.99 5.52 22.74
CA ALA A 97 20.74 4.19 23.30
C ALA A 97 20.19 4.10 24.74
N THR A 98 18.86 4.10 24.91
CA THR A 98 18.13 3.36 26.00
C THR A 98 16.63 3.22 25.70
N CYS A 99 16.29 3.08 24.43
CA CYS A 99 14.91 3.01 23.97
C CYS A 99 14.22 1.74 24.54
N GLY A 100 13.04 1.89 25.19
CA GLY A 100 12.34 0.82 25.94
C GLY A 100 12.68 0.70 27.44
N ARG A 101 13.63 1.49 27.96
CA ARG A 101 13.92 1.59 29.42
C ARG A 101 13.43 2.93 29.98
N LYS A 102 13.28 3.02 31.31
CA LYS A 102 12.95 4.28 32.02
C LYS A 102 13.83 5.47 31.60
N ASP A 103 15.08 5.19 31.22
CA ASP A 103 16.06 6.20 30.81
C ASP A 103 15.71 6.88 29.48
N ALA A 104 15.11 6.18 28.51
CA ALA A 104 14.62 6.83 27.29
C ALA A 104 13.43 7.73 27.56
N LEU A 105 12.49 7.31 28.42
CA LEU A 105 11.38 8.17 28.81
C LEU A 105 11.90 9.40 29.59
N LYS A 106 12.95 9.23 30.40
CA LYS A 106 13.61 10.34 31.08
C LYS A 106 14.22 11.33 30.08
N ALA A 107 14.97 10.85 29.08
CA ALA A 107 15.52 11.71 28.03
C ALA A 107 14.42 12.47 27.26
N VAL A 108 13.29 11.83 27.00
CA VAL A 108 12.13 12.47 26.35
C VAL A 108 11.48 13.49 27.28
N LEU A 109 11.27 13.15 28.55
CA LEU A 109 10.74 14.06 29.58
C LEU A 109 11.65 15.26 29.84
N GLU A 110 12.95 15.14 29.59
CA GLU A 110 13.90 16.25 29.63
C GLU A 110 13.73 17.21 28.43
N LEU A 111 13.20 16.74 27.29
CA LEU A 111 12.91 17.54 26.09
C LEU A 111 11.54 18.24 26.13
N LEU A 112 10.60 17.73 26.91
CA LEU A 112 9.21 18.21 27.03
C LEU A 112 8.95 19.50 27.85
N PRO A 113 9.81 20.01 28.76
CA PRO A 113 9.42 21.08 29.71
C PRO A 113 9.03 22.42 29.04
N THR A 114 9.73 22.79 27.96
CA THR A 114 9.62 24.12 27.36
C THR A 114 8.43 24.25 26.42
N GLU A 115 8.15 23.23 25.63
CA GLU A 115 7.13 23.25 24.58
C GLU A 115 5.91 22.38 24.90
N GLY A 116 6.00 21.50 25.90
CA GLY A 116 5.06 20.38 26.04
C GLY A 116 5.18 19.40 24.87
N GLY A 117 4.38 18.34 24.89
CA GLY A 117 4.37 17.39 23.79
C GLY A 117 3.58 16.13 24.07
N ILE A 118 3.30 15.40 22.99
CA ILE A 118 2.69 14.07 23.03
C ILE A 118 3.74 13.06 22.59
N VAL A 119 4.03 12.07 23.41
CA VAL A 119 4.96 10.99 23.12
C VAL A 119 4.15 9.74 22.76
N LEU A 120 4.42 9.19 21.57
CA LEU A 120 3.84 7.94 21.10
C LEU A 120 4.89 6.84 21.14
N GLY A 121 4.53 5.75 21.78
CA GLY A 121 5.22 4.47 21.65
C GLY A 121 5.09 3.87 20.26
N GLU A 122 5.98 2.94 19.90
CA GLU A 122 6.09 2.38 18.55
C GLU A 122 4.80 1.74 18.04
N ASN A 123 4.11 1.03 18.94
CA ASN A 123 2.88 0.30 18.63
C ASN A 123 1.63 0.98 19.22
N ALA A 124 1.78 2.17 19.80
CA ALA A 124 0.72 2.85 20.55
C ALA A 124 -0.02 3.86 19.66
N LEU A 125 -1.17 3.44 19.16
CA LEU A 125 -2.05 4.22 18.31
C LEU A 125 -3.08 4.97 19.16
N ILE A 126 -3.40 6.21 18.82
CA ILE A 126 -4.47 6.97 19.49
C ILE A 126 -5.75 6.89 18.65
N PRO A 127 -6.88 6.40 19.20
CA PRO A 127 -8.12 6.26 18.44
C PRO A 127 -9.02 7.51 18.44
N ARG A 128 -8.80 8.46 19.37
CA ARG A 128 -9.57 9.70 19.51
C ARG A 128 -8.77 10.78 20.24
N LEU A 129 -9.16 12.05 20.12
CA LEU A 129 -8.56 13.11 20.93
C LEU A 129 -8.82 12.84 22.43
N PRO A 130 -7.78 12.82 23.28
CA PRO A 130 -7.96 12.74 24.72
C PRO A 130 -8.72 13.98 25.24
N THR A 131 -9.75 13.75 26.04
CA THR A 131 -10.58 14.81 26.66
C THR A 131 -10.37 14.86 28.16
N GLY A 132 -10.44 16.04 28.78
CA GLY A 132 -10.36 16.17 30.25
C GLY A 132 -8.94 16.04 30.81
N ILE A 133 -7.92 16.12 29.94
CA ILE A 133 -6.51 16.10 30.32
C ILE A 133 -5.85 17.48 30.24
N GLU A 134 -6.61 18.52 29.88
CA GLU A 134 -6.09 19.89 29.73
C GLU A 134 -5.50 20.44 31.05
N HIS A 135 -6.05 20.01 32.18
CA HIS A 135 -5.63 20.45 33.51
C HIS A 135 -4.54 19.58 34.15
N MET A 136 -4.15 18.48 33.50
CA MET A 136 -3.13 17.57 34.03
C MET A 136 -1.76 17.98 33.48
N PRO A 137 -0.78 18.34 34.34
CA PRO A 137 0.57 18.70 33.86
C PRO A 137 1.24 17.57 33.07
N LEU A 138 0.91 16.33 33.44
CA LEU A 138 1.37 15.12 32.79
C LEU A 138 0.27 14.06 32.87
N TRP A 139 0.00 13.42 31.73
CA TRP A 139 -0.93 12.32 31.60
C TRP A 139 -0.24 11.15 30.91
N LEU A 140 -0.50 9.92 31.36
CA LEU A 140 0.08 8.71 30.79
C LEU A 140 -0.97 7.63 30.63
N ALA A 141 -0.89 6.91 29.52
CA ALA A 141 -1.56 5.64 29.32
C ALA A 141 -0.56 4.61 28.79
N LEU A 142 -0.24 3.62 29.61
CA LEU A 142 0.75 2.59 29.30
C LEU A 142 0.12 1.20 29.30
N SER A 143 0.72 0.31 28.52
CA SER A 143 0.44 -1.12 28.51
C SER A 143 1.59 -1.88 29.18
N GLY A 144 1.49 -2.09 30.49
CA GLY A 144 2.50 -2.79 31.29
C GLY A 144 3.64 -1.87 31.76
N GLU A 145 4.80 -2.45 32.07
CA GLU A 145 5.96 -1.70 32.58
C GLU A 145 6.82 -1.06 31.47
N ASP A 146 6.56 -1.42 30.21
CA ASP A 146 7.28 -0.89 29.06
C ASP A 146 6.73 0.49 28.66
N VAL A 147 7.53 1.51 28.93
CA VAL A 147 7.23 2.90 28.63
C VAL A 147 7.18 3.23 27.14
N SER A 148 7.69 2.35 26.28
CA SER A 148 7.56 2.46 24.82
C SER A 148 6.24 1.89 24.30
N ARG A 149 5.40 1.34 25.18
CA ARG A 149 4.09 0.77 24.86
C ARG A 149 2.98 1.62 25.47
N GLY A 150 2.82 2.82 24.95
CA GLY A 150 1.77 3.72 25.42
C GLY A 150 1.88 5.13 24.87
N VAL A 151 1.13 6.02 25.49
CA VAL A 151 1.04 7.44 25.18
C VAL A 151 1.35 8.25 26.42
N LEU A 152 2.15 9.29 26.27
CA LEU A 152 2.40 10.28 27.31
C LEU A 152 2.08 11.67 26.76
N ILE A 153 1.42 12.50 27.56
CA ILE A 153 1.06 13.87 27.19
C ILE A 153 1.53 14.80 28.30
N ALA A 154 2.44 15.71 27.97
CA ALA A 154 2.99 16.70 28.89
C ALA A 154 2.55 18.10 28.47
N GLN A 155 1.97 18.85 29.39
CA GLN A 155 1.56 20.23 29.14
C GLN A 155 2.77 21.16 29.06
N ARG A 156 2.59 22.30 28.38
CA ARG A 156 3.64 23.32 28.30
C ARG A 156 3.98 23.85 29.69
N GLY A 157 5.28 23.99 29.99
CA GLY A 157 5.74 24.43 31.31
C GLY A 157 5.73 23.32 32.37
N PHE A 158 5.56 22.06 31.95
CA PHE A 158 5.71 20.91 32.83
C PHE A 158 7.10 20.88 33.49
N ASN A 159 7.12 20.71 34.82
CA ASN A 159 8.37 20.65 35.58
C ASN A 159 8.94 19.22 35.61
N ASN A 160 10.01 18.99 34.84
CA ASN A 160 10.70 17.70 34.74
C ASN A 160 11.51 17.28 35.98
N THR A 161 11.74 18.18 36.95
CA THR A 161 12.52 17.85 38.17
C THR A 161 11.83 16.79 39.05
N LYS A 162 10.52 16.56 38.86
CA LYS A 162 9.74 15.50 39.52
C LYS A 162 9.42 14.31 38.62
N SER A 163 10.07 14.18 37.46
CA SER A 163 9.85 13.07 36.51
C SER A 163 9.84 11.68 37.18
N HIS A 164 10.75 11.44 38.13
CA HIS A 164 10.79 10.19 38.90
C HIS A 164 9.54 9.92 39.77
N ASP A 165 8.91 10.97 40.32
CA ASP A 165 7.71 10.83 41.14
C ASP A 165 6.51 10.46 40.28
N TYR A 166 6.36 11.11 39.12
CA TYR A 166 5.31 10.78 38.16
C TYR A 166 5.43 9.33 37.64
N LEU A 167 6.65 8.86 37.36
CA LEU A 167 6.90 7.48 36.92
C LEU A 167 6.62 6.42 38.00
N ARG A 168 6.59 6.83 39.27
CA ARG A 168 6.23 5.95 40.40
C ARG A 168 4.71 5.83 40.55
N ASP A 169 3.98 6.93 40.36
CA ASP A 169 2.51 6.98 40.43
C ASP A 169 1.84 6.34 39.21
N VAL A 170 2.56 6.21 38.09
CA VAL A 170 2.12 5.45 36.91
C VAL A 170 1.85 3.97 37.21
N LYS A 171 2.50 3.37 38.21
CA LYS A 171 2.25 1.98 38.61
C LYS A 171 0.88 1.75 39.24
N THR A 172 0.21 2.80 39.71
CA THR A 172 -1.10 2.74 40.38
C THR A 172 -2.26 3.26 39.52
N ALA A 173 -1.97 3.92 38.39
CA ALA A 173 -2.97 4.34 37.42
C ALA A 173 -3.38 3.14 36.52
N LYS A 174 -4.69 2.90 36.43
CA LYS A 174 -5.30 1.82 35.64
C LYS A 174 -4.70 1.72 34.23
N ALA A 175 -4.36 0.49 33.83
CA ALA A 175 -4.05 0.14 32.45
C ALA A 175 -5.13 0.72 31.51
N SER A 176 -4.72 1.60 30.59
CA SER A 176 -5.64 2.44 29.80
C SER A 176 -5.45 2.28 28.29
N CYS A 177 -4.45 1.49 27.84
CA CYS A 177 -4.38 1.01 26.47
C CYS A 177 -5.01 -0.39 26.37
N VAL A 178 -5.70 -0.64 25.25
CA VAL A 178 -6.24 -1.97 24.89
C VAL A 178 -5.48 -2.54 23.69
N THR A 179 -5.58 -3.83 23.41
CA THR A 179 -5.06 -4.37 22.15
C THR A 179 -6.01 -4.08 20.97
N ALA A 180 -5.53 -4.24 19.74
CA ALA A 180 -6.34 -4.10 18.53
C ALA A 180 -7.59 -5.02 18.53
N GLU A 181 -7.48 -6.22 19.11
CA GLU A 181 -8.56 -7.20 19.21
C GLU A 181 -9.58 -6.84 20.30
N GLN A 182 -9.12 -6.17 21.37
CA GLN A 182 -9.97 -5.72 22.49
C GLN A 182 -10.69 -4.40 22.19
N TYR A 183 -10.32 -3.70 21.11
CA TYR A 183 -10.91 -2.42 20.76
C TYR A 183 -12.33 -2.60 20.19
N THR A 184 -13.33 -2.30 21.01
CA THR A 184 -14.76 -2.57 20.72
C THR A 184 -15.56 -1.37 20.22
N ALA A 185 -15.12 -0.13 20.42
CA ALA A 185 -15.84 1.04 19.90
C ALA A 185 -15.01 2.34 19.94
N PRO A 186 -15.34 3.32 19.07
CA PRO A 186 -14.92 4.72 19.25
C PRO A 186 -15.66 5.47 20.39
N VAL A 187 -16.39 4.76 21.26
CA VAL A 187 -17.29 5.33 22.28
C VAL A 187 -16.79 5.10 23.72
N ASP A 188 -15.80 4.22 23.91
CA ASP A 188 -15.22 3.94 25.24
C ASP A 188 -14.12 4.96 25.61
N ASP A 189 -13.82 5.10 26.91
CA ASP A 189 -12.67 5.88 27.45
C ASP A 189 -11.31 5.21 27.17
N ILE A 190 -11.15 4.68 25.96
CA ILE A 190 -9.91 4.08 25.47
C ILE A 190 -9.07 5.19 24.86
N HIS A 191 -7.93 5.46 25.48
CA HIS A 191 -7.04 6.53 25.04
C HIS A 191 -5.93 6.05 24.10
N CYS A 192 -5.68 4.74 24.05
CA CYS A 192 -4.67 4.15 23.18
C CYS A 192 -5.00 2.69 22.83
N ILE A 193 -4.54 2.28 21.65
CA ILE A 193 -4.60 0.91 21.13
C ILE A 193 -3.17 0.46 20.89
N ILE A 194 -2.81 -0.72 21.41
CA ILE A 194 -1.54 -1.36 21.10
C ILE A 194 -1.72 -2.33 19.95
N VAL A 195 -0.99 -2.09 18.86
CA VAL A 195 -1.04 -2.90 17.63
C VAL A 195 0.22 -3.77 17.56
N ASP A 196 0.16 -4.97 18.14
CA ASP A 196 1.29 -5.92 18.07
C ASP A 196 1.19 -6.91 16.92
N SER A 197 0.00 -7.11 16.37
CA SER A 197 -0.22 -7.99 15.23
C SER A 197 0.43 -7.42 13.96
N ASP A 198 0.85 -8.33 13.07
CA ASP A 198 1.25 -7.96 11.72
C ASP A 198 -0.01 -7.67 10.90
N VAL A 199 -0.20 -6.39 10.58
CA VAL A 199 -1.36 -5.91 9.81
C VAL A 199 -0.86 -5.41 8.47
N HIS A 200 -1.56 -5.74 7.39
CA HIS A 200 -1.30 -5.26 6.04
C HIS A 200 -2.49 -4.45 5.52
N PRO A 201 -2.29 -3.59 4.51
CA PRO A 201 -3.36 -2.85 3.85
C PRO A 201 -4.57 -3.71 3.47
N ARG A 202 -4.32 -4.91 2.92
CA ARG A 202 -5.38 -5.84 2.50
C ARG A 202 -6.27 -6.34 3.63
N ASP A 203 -5.73 -6.44 4.85
CA ASP A 203 -6.41 -7.03 5.99
C ASP A 203 -7.54 -6.10 6.49
N VAL A 204 -7.47 -4.80 6.17
CA VAL A 204 -8.42 -3.78 6.63
C VAL A 204 -9.42 -3.32 5.57
N TRP A 205 -9.27 -3.73 4.29
CA TRP A 205 -10.17 -3.27 3.22
C TRP A 205 -11.63 -3.61 3.48
N GLN A 206 -11.89 -4.84 3.89
CA GLN A 206 -13.23 -5.37 4.16
C GLN A 206 -13.47 -5.68 5.64
N GLY A 207 -12.45 -5.51 6.49
CA GLY A 207 -12.56 -5.75 7.91
C GLY A 207 -13.72 -4.98 8.51
N GLN A 208 -14.50 -5.66 9.35
CA GLN A 208 -15.68 -5.15 10.03
C GLN A 208 -15.41 -4.84 11.51
N THR A 209 -14.20 -5.14 12.00
CA THR A 209 -13.82 -4.81 13.37
C THR A 209 -13.63 -3.29 13.50
N PRO A 210 -13.88 -2.71 14.70
CA PRO A 210 -13.63 -1.30 14.94
C PRO A 210 -12.18 -0.88 14.63
N PHE A 211 -11.21 -1.76 14.91
CA PHE A 211 -9.82 -1.52 14.57
C PHE A 211 -9.59 -1.47 13.04
N ALA A 212 -10.18 -2.40 12.28
CA ALA A 212 -10.07 -2.39 10.83
C ALA A 212 -10.70 -1.11 10.24
N GLU A 213 -11.83 -0.66 10.78
CA GLU A 213 -12.45 0.60 10.39
C GLU A 213 -11.53 1.80 10.66
N LEU A 214 -10.92 1.87 11.86
CA LEU A 214 -9.97 2.92 12.24
C LEU A 214 -8.72 2.89 11.36
N ALA A 215 -8.12 1.72 11.16
CA ALA A 215 -6.94 1.56 10.31
C ALA A 215 -7.24 1.95 8.85
N ARG A 216 -8.43 1.59 8.35
CA ARG A 216 -8.90 1.99 7.01
C ARG A 216 -9.12 3.49 6.92
N TRP A 217 -9.67 4.12 7.96
CA TRP A 217 -9.83 5.57 8.00
C TRP A 217 -8.48 6.29 8.09
N LEU A 218 -7.55 5.80 8.90
CA LEU A 218 -6.21 6.36 9.03
C LEU A 218 -5.41 6.26 7.73
N TYR A 219 -5.45 5.11 7.06
CA TYR A 219 -4.68 4.92 5.84
C TYR A 219 -5.39 5.51 4.63
N TYR A 220 -6.68 5.18 4.40
CA TYR A 220 -7.43 5.56 3.20
C TYR A 220 -8.29 6.82 3.31
N GLY A 221 -8.43 7.38 4.52
CA GLY A 221 -9.41 8.43 4.76
C GLY A 221 -10.86 7.95 4.63
N ARG A 222 -11.11 6.64 4.62
CA ARG A 222 -12.46 6.08 4.45
C ARG A 222 -12.84 5.14 5.57
N ARG A 223 -14.08 5.24 6.03
CA ARG A 223 -14.62 4.34 7.06
C ARG A 223 -15.27 3.12 6.48
N SER A 224 -15.97 3.23 5.35
CA SER A 224 -16.63 2.08 4.72
C SER A 224 -15.64 1.12 4.05
N PRO A 225 -15.99 -0.16 3.85
CA PRO A 225 -15.21 -1.07 3.03
C PRO A 225 -14.83 -0.50 1.67
N ILE A 226 -13.60 -0.81 1.23
CA ILE A 226 -13.00 -0.26 0.01
C ILE A 226 -12.61 -1.39 -0.94
N LEU A 227 -13.47 -1.67 -1.89
CA LEU A 227 -13.21 -2.59 -2.98
C LEU A 227 -13.67 -1.98 -4.30
N ALA A 228 -13.12 -2.48 -5.40
CA ALA A 228 -13.67 -2.18 -6.70
C ALA A 228 -15.12 -2.68 -6.79
N LEU A 229 -15.98 -1.82 -7.33
CA LEU A 229 -17.37 -2.16 -7.62
C LEU A 229 -17.52 -2.42 -9.12
N PRO A 230 -18.38 -3.36 -9.52
CA PRO A 230 -18.72 -3.55 -10.92
C PRO A 230 -19.52 -2.34 -11.43
N ASP A 231 -19.24 -1.94 -12.67
CA ASP A 231 -19.86 -0.86 -13.41
C ASP A 231 -20.26 -1.38 -14.82
N PRO A 232 -21.48 -1.93 -14.95
CA PRO A 232 -21.96 -2.47 -16.22
C PRO A 232 -22.06 -1.43 -17.34
N SER A 233 -22.06 -0.13 -17.02
CA SER A 233 -22.15 0.94 -18.03
C SER A 233 -20.84 1.13 -18.80
N ARG A 234 -19.73 0.62 -18.29
CA ARG A 234 -18.39 0.76 -18.86
C ARG A 234 -17.64 -0.56 -18.83
N PRO A 235 -18.12 -1.58 -19.58
CA PRO A 235 -17.54 -2.90 -19.53
C PRO A 235 -16.15 -2.94 -20.17
N ILE A 236 -15.36 -3.93 -19.75
CA ILE A 236 -14.12 -4.33 -20.40
C ILE A 236 -14.45 -4.81 -21.83
N PRO A 237 -13.82 -4.25 -22.87
CA PRO A 237 -14.02 -4.70 -24.25
C PRO A 237 -13.66 -6.18 -24.45
N ARG A 238 -14.37 -6.89 -25.32
CA ARG A 238 -14.06 -8.29 -25.67
C ARG A 238 -12.98 -8.38 -26.75
N ILE A 239 -11.84 -7.77 -26.50
CA ILE A 239 -10.65 -7.88 -27.33
C ILE A 239 -9.51 -8.44 -26.50
N ALA A 240 -8.64 -9.23 -27.12
CA ALA A 240 -7.44 -9.76 -26.49
C ALA A 240 -6.18 -9.19 -27.14
N HIS A 241 -5.14 -9.03 -26.35
CA HIS A 241 -3.84 -8.49 -26.75
C HIS A 241 -2.74 -9.48 -26.36
N TYR A 242 -1.91 -9.83 -27.34
CA TYR A 242 -0.71 -10.63 -27.17
C TYR A 242 0.51 -9.83 -27.58
N VAL A 243 1.65 -10.08 -26.93
CA VAL A 243 2.95 -9.49 -27.29
C VAL A 243 3.85 -10.58 -27.86
N TRP A 244 4.32 -10.37 -29.10
CA TRP A 244 5.26 -11.21 -29.83
C TRP A 244 6.46 -10.36 -30.23
N LEU A 245 7.47 -10.29 -29.35
CA LEU A 245 8.70 -9.55 -29.61
C LEU A 245 9.85 -10.50 -29.91
N LYS A 246 10.64 -10.19 -30.94
CA LYS A 246 11.94 -10.82 -31.21
C LYS A 246 13.06 -9.86 -30.84
N ALA A 247 14.12 -10.37 -30.20
CA ALA A 247 15.29 -9.57 -29.84
C ALA A 247 16.02 -9.05 -31.09
N ASP A 248 16.17 -9.92 -32.09
CA ASP A 248 16.66 -9.58 -33.41
C ASP A 248 15.52 -9.71 -34.43
N PRO A 249 15.06 -8.60 -35.03
CA PRO A 249 14.02 -8.64 -36.05
C PRO A 249 14.40 -9.43 -37.32
N SER A 250 15.70 -9.58 -37.57
CA SER A 250 16.25 -10.31 -38.72
C SER A 250 16.40 -11.81 -38.47
N ALA A 251 16.14 -12.28 -37.24
CA ALA A 251 16.18 -13.70 -36.91
C ALA A 251 15.23 -14.50 -37.83
N THR A 252 15.72 -15.65 -38.27
CA THR A 252 15.01 -16.57 -39.19
C THR A 252 13.96 -17.41 -38.49
N ASP A 253 14.08 -17.61 -37.17
CA ASP A 253 13.06 -18.28 -36.36
C ASP A 253 11.87 -17.35 -36.15
N ARG A 254 10.91 -17.40 -37.07
CA ARG A 254 9.64 -16.64 -37.02
C ARG A 254 8.41 -17.53 -36.91
N ASP A 255 8.60 -18.85 -36.98
CA ASP A 255 7.51 -19.80 -36.94
C ASP A 255 6.74 -19.68 -35.62
N LEU A 256 5.42 -19.53 -35.72
CA LEU A 256 4.55 -19.55 -34.55
C LEU A 256 4.42 -20.99 -34.02
N PRO A 257 4.86 -21.28 -32.78
CA PRO A 257 4.71 -22.62 -32.22
C PRO A 257 3.24 -22.97 -31.98
N PHE A 258 2.89 -24.26 -32.08
CA PHE A 258 1.53 -24.75 -31.84
C PHE A 258 0.97 -24.34 -30.47
N SER A 259 1.80 -24.32 -29.42
CA SER A 259 1.36 -23.89 -28.08
C SER A 259 0.89 -22.43 -28.05
N LYS A 260 1.55 -21.55 -28.82
CA LYS A 260 1.19 -20.13 -28.93
C LYS A 260 -0.07 -19.93 -29.77
N PHE A 261 -0.20 -20.71 -30.84
CA PHE A 261 -1.46 -20.83 -31.59
C PHE A 261 -2.62 -21.28 -30.70
N LEU A 262 -2.44 -22.34 -29.91
CA LEU A 262 -3.44 -22.87 -29.00
C LEU A 262 -3.87 -21.82 -27.96
N SER A 263 -2.92 -21.05 -27.42
CA SER A 263 -3.22 -19.92 -26.55
C SER A 263 -4.14 -18.90 -27.23
N MET A 264 -3.77 -18.41 -28.41
CA MET A 264 -4.50 -17.36 -29.14
C MET A 264 -5.88 -17.84 -29.63
N ILE A 265 -5.98 -19.07 -30.13
CA ILE A 265 -7.25 -19.64 -30.58
C ILE A 265 -8.19 -19.89 -29.39
N SER A 266 -7.66 -20.27 -28.22
CA SER A 266 -8.48 -20.43 -27.02
C SER A 266 -9.10 -19.12 -26.57
N ALA A 267 -8.46 -17.97 -26.79
CA ALA A 267 -9.06 -16.68 -26.46
C ALA A 267 -10.35 -16.42 -27.28
N LEU A 268 -10.31 -16.69 -28.58
CA LEU A 268 -11.49 -16.52 -29.44
C LEU A 268 -12.60 -17.52 -29.08
N TYR A 269 -12.26 -18.81 -29.06
CA TYR A 269 -13.26 -19.88 -29.03
C TYR A 269 -13.67 -20.34 -27.64
N VAL A 270 -12.79 -20.20 -26.64
CA VAL A 270 -13.08 -20.61 -25.26
C VAL A 270 -13.31 -19.39 -24.39
N GLY A 271 -12.37 -18.44 -24.36
CA GLY A 271 -12.46 -17.22 -23.56
C GLY A 271 -13.63 -16.30 -23.95
N GLY A 272 -14.10 -16.40 -25.20
CA GLY A 272 -15.21 -15.61 -25.72
C GLY A 272 -14.81 -14.17 -26.07
N PHE A 273 -13.54 -13.96 -26.45
CA PHE A 273 -13.08 -12.71 -27.06
C PHE A 273 -13.52 -12.65 -28.52
N GLN A 274 -13.84 -11.44 -28.98
CA GLN A 274 -14.33 -11.24 -30.34
C GLN A 274 -13.17 -11.04 -31.31
N HIS A 275 -12.07 -10.44 -30.87
CA HIS A 275 -10.92 -10.13 -31.72
C HIS A 275 -9.61 -10.30 -30.95
N VAL A 276 -8.56 -10.77 -31.62
CA VAL A 276 -7.22 -10.93 -31.07
C VAL A 276 -6.25 -9.99 -31.80
N TYR A 277 -5.54 -9.15 -31.06
CA TYR A 277 -4.44 -8.35 -31.57
C TYR A 277 -3.11 -8.97 -31.16
N VAL A 278 -2.26 -9.29 -32.13
CA VAL A 278 -0.89 -9.75 -31.90
C VAL A 278 0.06 -8.60 -32.19
N HIS A 279 0.62 -8.03 -31.13
CA HIS A 279 1.51 -6.88 -31.21
C HIS A 279 2.96 -7.34 -31.28
N GLY A 280 3.70 -6.92 -32.30
CA GLY A 280 5.08 -7.37 -32.44
C GLY A 280 5.94 -6.55 -33.37
N ASN A 281 7.25 -6.63 -33.17
CA ASN A 281 8.25 -5.99 -34.02
C ASN A 281 8.64 -6.85 -35.24
N VAL A 282 8.07 -8.04 -35.37
CA VAL A 282 8.15 -8.92 -36.54
C VAL A 282 6.87 -9.73 -36.59
N GLU A 283 6.28 -9.89 -37.76
CA GLU A 283 5.11 -10.75 -37.92
C GLU A 283 5.52 -12.23 -37.81
N PRO A 284 4.77 -13.08 -37.06
CA PRO A 284 5.03 -14.51 -37.07
C PRO A 284 4.84 -15.11 -38.47
N GLU A 285 5.39 -16.31 -38.67
CA GLU A 285 5.28 -17.08 -39.91
C GLU A 285 4.90 -18.54 -39.59
N GLY A 286 4.89 -19.40 -40.61
CA GLY A 286 4.62 -20.82 -40.46
C GLY A 286 3.15 -21.22 -40.62
N GLU A 287 2.89 -22.52 -40.51
CA GLU A 287 1.55 -23.11 -40.70
C GLU A 287 0.53 -22.57 -39.70
N TRP A 288 0.88 -22.54 -38.42
CA TRP A 288 -0.04 -22.13 -37.36
C TRP A 288 -0.38 -20.65 -37.42
N TRP A 289 0.55 -19.79 -37.85
CA TRP A 289 0.24 -18.40 -38.09
C TRP A 289 -0.73 -18.23 -39.27
N ARG A 290 -0.54 -18.97 -40.37
CA ARG A 290 -1.48 -18.95 -41.50
C ARG A 290 -2.89 -19.38 -41.10
N GLN A 291 -3.01 -20.41 -40.26
CA GLN A 291 -4.30 -20.82 -39.70
C GLN A 291 -4.88 -19.75 -38.77
N LEU A 292 -4.07 -19.14 -37.91
CA LEU A 292 -4.55 -18.07 -37.03
C LEU A 292 -5.01 -16.82 -37.82
N ARG A 293 -4.36 -16.51 -38.93
CA ARG A 293 -4.70 -15.38 -39.81
C ARG A 293 -6.02 -15.55 -40.56
N SER A 294 -6.57 -16.77 -40.66
CA SER A 294 -7.93 -16.98 -41.17
C SER A 294 -9.02 -16.72 -40.13
N GLU A 295 -8.65 -16.47 -38.87
CA GLU A 295 -9.55 -16.12 -37.78
C GLU A 295 -9.64 -14.61 -37.58
N ASN A 296 -10.41 -14.17 -36.57
CA ASN A 296 -10.53 -12.74 -36.23
C ASN A 296 -9.29 -12.22 -35.47
N VAL A 297 -8.14 -12.26 -36.14
CA VAL A 297 -6.82 -11.93 -35.61
C VAL A 297 -6.14 -10.87 -36.48
N THR A 298 -5.63 -9.81 -35.86
CA THR A 298 -4.84 -8.78 -36.53
C THR A 298 -3.43 -8.73 -35.96
N PHE A 299 -2.44 -8.77 -36.84
CA PHE A 299 -1.08 -8.40 -36.47
C PHE A 299 -0.93 -6.88 -36.47
N VAL A 300 -0.40 -6.34 -35.38
CA VAL A 300 -0.14 -4.92 -35.21
C VAL A 300 1.36 -4.72 -35.04
N ARG A 301 1.97 -4.08 -36.04
CA ARG A 301 3.38 -3.72 -35.98
C ARG A 301 3.62 -2.80 -34.78
N THR A 302 4.40 -3.29 -33.82
CA THR A 302 4.78 -2.56 -32.60
C THR A 302 6.27 -2.64 -32.43
N GLU A 303 6.93 -1.49 -32.39
CA GLU A 303 8.36 -1.43 -32.15
C GLU A 303 8.69 -1.75 -30.68
N ARG A 304 9.84 -2.38 -30.49
CA ARG A 304 10.32 -2.73 -29.16
C ARG A 304 10.76 -1.45 -28.43
N PRO A 305 10.26 -1.17 -27.21
CA PRO A 305 10.79 -0.08 -26.40
C PRO A 305 12.29 -0.27 -26.15
N SER A 306 13.09 0.76 -26.41
CA SER A 306 14.54 0.77 -26.11
C SER A 306 14.82 1.42 -24.76
N SER A 307 14.06 2.45 -24.40
CA SER A 307 14.17 3.15 -23.11
C SER A 307 12.81 3.63 -22.60
N MET A 308 12.71 3.79 -21.29
CA MET A 308 11.56 4.41 -20.62
C MET A 308 12.02 5.17 -19.38
N PHE A 309 11.49 6.38 -19.16
CA PHE A 309 11.89 7.24 -18.04
C PHE A 309 13.42 7.45 -17.95
N GLN A 310 14.07 7.56 -19.11
CA GLN A 310 15.54 7.69 -19.24
C GLN A 310 16.33 6.47 -18.71
N MET A 311 15.67 5.33 -18.53
CA MET A 311 16.30 4.06 -18.20
C MET A 311 16.29 3.13 -19.40
N ASP A 312 17.33 2.33 -19.56
CA ASP A 312 17.38 1.28 -20.57
C ASP A 312 16.49 0.10 -20.17
N PHE A 313 15.74 -0.43 -21.15
CA PHE A 313 14.91 -1.62 -21.01
C PHE A 313 15.43 -2.75 -21.91
N PRO A 314 16.55 -3.41 -21.52
CA PRO A 314 17.30 -4.27 -22.43
C PRO A 314 16.65 -5.65 -22.64
N ILE A 315 15.75 -6.10 -21.76
CA ILE A 315 15.20 -7.46 -21.82
C ILE A 315 13.77 -7.50 -22.35
N LEU A 316 13.45 -8.54 -23.12
CA LEU A 316 12.12 -8.72 -23.71
C LEU A 316 10.97 -8.81 -22.69
N PRO A 317 11.10 -9.49 -21.53
CA PRO A 317 10.02 -9.56 -20.55
C PRO A 317 9.59 -8.18 -20.04
N ALA A 318 10.55 -7.32 -19.69
CA ALA A 318 10.27 -5.97 -19.21
C ALA A 318 9.58 -5.10 -20.28
N ASN A 319 9.93 -5.29 -21.56
CA ASN A 319 9.25 -4.64 -22.67
C ASN A 319 7.80 -5.13 -22.80
N SER A 320 7.56 -6.42 -22.60
CA SER A 320 6.20 -6.98 -22.58
C SER A 320 5.37 -6.44 -21.42
N ASP A 321 5.95 -6.34 -20.22
CA ASP A 321 5.30 -5.75 -19.03
C ASP A 321 4.88 -4.29 -19.27
N LEU A 322 5.71 -3.52 -19.97
CA LEU A 322 5.38 -2.16 -20.34
C LEU A 322 4.27 -2.10 -21.40
N LEU A 323 4.44 -2.84 -22.50
CA LEU A 323 3.50 -2.81 -23.62
C LEU A 323 2.10 -3.27 -23.20
N ARG A 324 1.98 -4.31 -22.36
CA ARG A 324 0.67 -4.75 -21.85
C ARG A 324 -0.05 -3.65 -21.09
N ALA A 325 0.66 -2.89 -20.25
CA ALA A 325 0.09 -1.78 -19.50
C ALA A 325 -0.38 -0.65 -20.43
N ILE A 326 0.42 -0.33 -21.47
CA ILE A 326 0.08 0.68 -22.49
C ILE A 326 -1.16 0.25 -23.30
N PHE A 327 -1.21 -0.99 -23.77
CA PHE A 327 -2.33 -1.47 -24.58
C PHE A 327 -3.63 -1.48 -23.81
N LEU A 328 -3.63 -2.01 -22.59
CA LEU A 328 -4.80 -2.00 -21.73
C LEU A 328 -5.22 -0.58 -21.37
N LEU A 329 -4.28 0.35 -21.17
CA LEU A 329 -4.62 1.73 -20.87
C LEU A 329 -5.35 2.39 -22.05
N ASN A 330 -4.88 2.16 -23.26
CA ASN A 330 -5.41 2.81 -24.46
C ASN A 330 -6.67 2.16 -24.99
N TYR A 331 -6.70 0.82 -25.04
CA TYR A 331 -7.73 0.05 -25.74
C TYR A 331 -8.62 -0.77 -24.78
N GLY A 332 -8.16 -1.02 -23.56
CA GLY A 332 -8.79 -1.97 -22.66
C GLY A 332 -8.64 -3.41 -23.15
N GLY A 333 -9.60 -4.26 -22.80
CA GLY A 333 -9.62 -5.66 -23.18
C GLY A 333 -8.88 -6.56 -22.20
N ALA A 334 -8.42 -7.71 -22.69
CA ALA A 334 -7.55 -8.62 -21.97
C ALA A 334 -6.15 -8.59 -22.56
N TYR A 335 -5.12 -8.54 -21.72
CA TYR A 335 -3.79 -8.95 -22.11
C TYR A 335 -3.58 -10.40 -21.70
N MET A 336 -2.84 -11.13 -22.52
CA MET A 336 -2.47 -12.51 -22.26
C MET A 336 -1.03 -12.80 -22.67
N ASP A 337 -0.32 -13.50 -21.79
CA ASP A 337 0.91 -14.18 -22.14
C ASP A 337 0.61 -15.28 -23.17
N THR A 338 1.55 -15.47 -24.07
CA THR A 338 1.36 -16.33 -25.24
C THR A 338 1.32 -17.84 -24.88
N ASP A 339 1.55 -18.21 -23.63
CA ASP A 339 1.41 -19.56 -23.07
C ASP A 339 0.21 -19.73 -22.12
N ALA A 340 -0.67 -18.73 -22.00
CA ALA A 340 -1.92 -18.85 -21.25
C ALA A 340 -3.05 -19.42 -22.12
N VAL A 341 -3.78 -20.42 -21.61
CA VAL A 341 -4.90 -21.05 -22.34
C VAL A 341 -6.18 -20.86 -21.54
N TRP A 342 -7.26 -20.43 -22.20
CA TRP A 342 -8.58 -20.35 -21.58
C TRP A 342 -9.19 -21.75 -21.45
N THR A 343 -9.67 -22.06 -20.24
CA THR A 343 -10.38 -23.32 -19.94
C THR A 343 -11.90 -23.15 -19.91
N SER A 344 -12.37 -21.90 -19.84
CA SER A 344 -13.78 -21.55 -19.86
C SER A 344 -13.97 -20.11 -20.36
N ARG A 345 -15.22 -19.79 -20.73
CA ARG A 345 -15.61 -18.44 -21.14
C ARG A 345 -15.47 -17.46 -19.98
N VAL A 346 -14.96 -16.26 -20.25
CA VAL A 346 -14.93 -15.17 -19.28
C VAL A 346 -16.35 -14.83 -18.86
N PRO A 347 -16.72 -14.98 -17.57
CA PRO A 347 -18.02 -14.58 -17.08
C PRO A 347 -18.27 -13.09 -17.28
N ASP A 348 -19.46 -12.73 -17.77
CA ASP A 348 -19.81 -11.36 -18.12
C ASP A 348 -19.68 -10.39 -16.93
N TRP A 349 -19.95 -10.86 -15.72
CA TRP A 349 -19.84 -10.04 -14.51
C TRP A 349 -18.39 -9.58 -14.21
N LEU A 350 -17.37 -10.33 -14.65
CA LEU A 350 -15.96 -9.89 -14.53
C LEU A 350 -15.66 -8.71 -15.44
N LEU A 351 -16.34 -8.61 -16.59
CA LEU A 351 -16.16 -7.50 -17.51
C LEU A 351 -16.70 -6.19 -16.96
N HIS A 352 -17.45 -6.19 -15.87
CA HIS A 352 -17.97 -4.96 -15.28
C HIS A 352 -16.96 -4.29 -14.34
N TYR A 353 -15.84 -4.93 -13.99
CA TYR A 353 -14.84 -4.30 -13.13
C TYR A 353 -13.90 -3.36 -13.91
N PRO A 354 -13.32 -2.33 -13.26
CA PRO A 354 -12.35 -1.45 -13.93
C PRO A 354 -11.10 -2.20 -14.40
N VAL A 355 -10.58 -3.09 -13.55
CA VAL A 355 -9.46 -4.00 -13.80
C VAL A 355 -9.73 -5.31 -13.07
N VAL A 356 -9.43 -6.44 -13.70
CA VAL A 356 -9.41 -7.77 -13.11
C VAL A 356 -8.00 -8.33 -13.25
N ALA A 357 -7.31 -8.54 -12.13
CA ALA A 357 -5.99 -9.15 -12.07
C ALA A 357 -6.04 -10.49 -11.33
N THR A 358 -4.98 -11.28 -11.43
CA THR A 358 -4.88 -12.56 -10.72
C THR A 358 -3.76 -12.51 -9.69
N PHE A 359 -3.97 -13.12 -8.53
CA PHE A 359 -2.88 -13.32 -7.57
C PHE A 359 -1.90 -14.37 -8.09
N ASP A 360 -0.62 -14.16 -7.83
CA ASP A 360 0.40 -15.14 -8.16
C ASP A 360 0.45 -16.24 -7.09
N TRP A 361 0.99 -17.39 -7.47
CA TRP A 361 1.17 -18.52 -6.56
C TRP A 361 2.42 -18.45 -5.68
N PRO A 362 3.58 -17.86 -6.11
CA PRO A 362 4.76 -17.82 -5.27
C PRO A 362 4.57 -16.83 -4.13
N ALA A 363 4.94 -17.24 -2.92
CA ALA A 363 5.08 -16.33 -1.79
C ALA A 363 6.40 -15.54 -1.90
N TYR A 364 6.35 -14.24 -1.63
CA TYR A 364 7.49 -13.33 -1.78
C TYR A 364 7.90 -12.72 -0.43
N ASN A 365 8.47 -13.52 0.48
CA ASN A 365 9.01 -13.06 1.78
C ASN A 365 8.09 -12.03 2.47
N SER A 366 8.53 -10.76 2.56
CA SER A 366 7.83 -9.65 3.21
C SER A 366 6.53 -9.22 2.52
N TRP A 367 6.31 -9.63 1.27
CA TRP A 367 5.11 -9.28 0.51
C TRP A 367 3.94 -10.19 0.92
N PRO A 368 2.79 -9.63 1.31
CA PRO A 368 1.63 -10.42 1.70
C PRO A 368 1.00 -11.16 0.51
N ASP A 369 1.12 -10.60 -0.71
CA ASP A 369 0.71 -11.21 -1.98
C ASP A 369 1.48 -10.56 -3.14
N SER A 370 1.28 -11.09 -4.35
CA SER A 370 1.76 -10.49 -5.60
C SER A 370 0.77 -10.81 -6.73
N PHE A 371 0.87 -10.12 -7.86
CA PHE A 371 0.01 -10.39 -9.01
C PHE A 371 0.67 -11.23 -10.07
N ASN A 372 -0.02 -12.23 -10.60
CA ASN A 372 0.32 -12.77 -11.90
C ASN A 372 -0.39 -11.92 -12.98
N LEU A 373 0.40 -11.22 -13.80
CA LEU A 373 -0.11 -10.36 -14.87
C LEU A 373 -0.04 -11.02 -16.25
N GLY A 374 0.19 -12.33 -16.29
CA GLY A 374 0.13 -13.11 -17.53
C GLY A 374 -1.30 -13.19 -18.09
N VAL A 375 -2.32 -12.95 -17.26
CA VAL A 375 -3.67 -12.61 -17.72
C VAL A 375 -4.19 -11.45 -16.88
N ILE A 376 -4.55 -10.36 -17.53
CA ILE A 376 -5.16 -9.19 -16.89
C ILE A 376 -6.20 -8.61 -17.83
N MET A 377 -7.35 -8.21 -17.28
CA MET A 377 -8.42 -7.57 -18.03
C MET A 377 -8.63 -6.16 -17.49
N ALA A 378 -8.88 -5.19 -18.37
CA ALA A 378 -9.14 -3.82 -17.95
C ALA A 378 -10.00 -3.07 -18.94
N ARG A 379 -10.78 -2.11 -18.44
CA ARG A 379 -11.42 -1.11 -19.29
C ARG A 379 -10.38 -0.06 -19.70
N PRO A 380 -10.54 0.58 -20.87
CA PRO A 380 -9.63 1.65 -21.27
C PRO A 380 -9.63 2.76 -20.21
N GLN A 381 -8.47 3.36 -19.99
CA GLN A 381 -8.25 4.46 -19.06
C GLN A 381 -8.56 4.13 -17.59
N ALA A 382 -8.53 2.85 -17.19
CA ALA A 382 -8.71 2.48 -15.79
C ALA A 382 -7.63 3.14 -14.90
N PRO A 383 -7.99 3.78 -13.77
CA PRO A 383 -7.04 4.50 -12.92
C PRO A 383 -5.87 3.64 -12.43
N TRP A 384 -6.13 2.37 -12.09
CA TRP A 384 -5.10 1.44 -11.65
C TRP A 384 -3.97 1.28 -12.67
N LEU A 385 -4.28 1.20 -13.96
CA LEU A 385 -3.28 1.08 -15.03
C LEU A 385 -2.37 2.31 -15.10
N ARG A 386 -2.92 3.51 -14.86
CA ARG A 386 -2.13 4.75 -14.82
C ARG A 386 -1.15 4.72 -13.66
N HIS A 387 -1.60 4.32 -12.48
CA HIS A 387 -0.73 4.18 -11.31
C HIS A 387 0.34 3.11 -11.54
N TRP A 388 -0.02 1.95 -12.08
CA TRP A 388 0.96 0.92 -12.45
C TRP A 388 1.99 1.43 -13.46
N LEU A 389 1.58 2.13 -14.52
CA LEU A 389 2.53 2.71 -15.48
C LEU A 389 3.54 3.67 -14.82
N THR A 390 3.13 4.42 -13.79
CA THR A 390 4.07 5.29 -13.07
C THR A 390 5.13 4.51 -12.29
N THR A 391 4.87 3.25 -11.90
CA THR A 391 5.83 2.45 -11.15
C THR A 391 7.01 1.97 -12.01
N PHE A 392 6.89 2.02 -13.35
CA PHE A 392 8.01 1.67 -14.25
C PHE A 392 9.20 2.64 -14.12
N ARG A 393 9.02 3.83 -13.52
CA ARG A 393 10.11 4.74 -13.09
C ARG A 393 11.07 4.10 -12.09
N HIS A 394 10.71 2.94 -11.56
CA HIS A 394 11.37 2.26 -10.45
C HIS A 394 11.85 0.87 -10.86
N TYR A 395 11.94 0.63 -12.16
CA TYR A 395 12.38 -0.62 -12.73
C TYR A 395 13.77 -1.02 -12.19
N ARG A 396 13.91 -2.30 -11.86
CA ARG A 396 15.18 -2.88 -11.40
C ARG A 396 15.53 -4.08 -12.24
N GLN A 397 16.57 -3.94 -13.06
CA GLN A 397 17.02 -5.03 -13.92
C GLN A 397 17.43 -6.29 -13.13
N SER A 398 18.00 -6.13 -11.94
CA SER A 398 18.40 -7.24 -11.06
C SER A 398 17.22 -7.94 -10.37
N HIS A 399 16.01 -7.38 -10.46
CA HIS A 399 14.82 -7.93 -9.80
C HIS A 399 13.58 -7.68 -10.66
N THR A 400 13.44 -8.43 -11.74
CA THR A 400 12.34 -8.26 -12.72
C THR A 400 10.96 -8.46 -12.09
N ALA A 401 10.81 -9.45 -11.19
CA ALA A 401 9.58 -9.71 -10.45
C ALA A 401 9.09 -8.49 -9.64
N PHE A 402 10.02 -7.65 -9.15
CA PHE A 402 9.65 -6.44 -8.41
C PHE A 402 8.75 -5.52 -9.24
N THR A 403 9.07 -5.34 -10.52
CA THR A 403 8.28 -4.46 -11.40
C THR A 403 7.11 -5.19 -12.05
N ALA A 404 7.30 -6.45 -12.41
CA ALA A 404 6.31 -7.23 -13.15
C ALA A 404 5.10 -7.63 -12.30
N ILE A 405 5.29 -7.92 -11.00
CA ILE A 405 4.26 -8.57 -10.18
C ILE A 405 4.09 -7.97 -8.77
N GLN A 406 5.16 -7.44 -8.16
CA GLN A 406 5.10 -6.89 -6.79
C GLN A 406 4.62 -5.43 -6.76
N LEU A 407 5.22 -4.53 -7.55
CA LEU A 407 4.78 -3.13 -7.67
C LEU A 407 3.31 -2.99 -8.13
N PRO A 408 2.80 -3.78 -9.10
CA PRO A 408 1.36 -3.78 -9.42
C PRO A 408 0.47 -4.13 -8.22
N TYR A 409 0.87 -5.14 -7.43
CA TYR A 409 0.15 -5.47 -6.20
C TYR A 409 0.22 -4.32 -5.19
N ARG A 410 1.38 -3.65 -5.06
CA ARG A 410 1.50 -2.45 -4.22
C ARG A 410 0.53 -1.34 -4.65
N VAL A 411 0.36 -1.14 -5.96
CA VAL A 411 -0.61 -0.19 -6.50
C VAL A 411 -2.05 -0.60 -6.14
N TYR A 412 -2.35 -1.89 -6.18
CA TYR A 412 -3.65 -2.40 -5.71
C TYR A 412 -3.87 -2.08 -4.23
N GLU A 413 -2.84 -2.23 -3.38
CA GLU A 413 -2.97 -1.87 -1.96
C GLU A 413 -3.23 -0.38 -1.73
N HIS A 414 -2.61 0.48 -2.54
CA HIS A 414 -2.85 1.92 -2.44
C HIS A 414 -4.22 2.34 -2.99
N TYR A 415 -4.71 1.64 -4.02
CA TYR A 415 -5.94 1.97 -4.74
C TYR A 415 -6.90 0.77 -4.89
N PRO A 416 -7.41 0.19 -3.79
CA PRO A 416 -8.18 -1.06 -3.82
C PRO A 416 -9.55 -0.93 -4.49
N THR A 417 -10.05 0.30 -4.69
CA THR A 417 -11.29 0.58 -5.43
C THR A 417 -11.11 0.60 -6.95
N SER A 418 -9.87 0.55 -7.44
CA SER A 418 -9.56 0.71 -8.86
C SER A 418 -9.24 -0.60 -9.60
N CYS A 419 -9.12 -1.70 -8.86
CA CYS A 419 -8.82 -3.04 -9.38
C CYS A 419 -9.55 -4.07 -8.52
N THR A 420 -9.97 -5.18 -9.12
CA THR A 420 -10.38 -6.39 -8.40
C THR A 420 -9.42 -7.52 -8.71
N SER A 421 -9.29 -8.46 -7.77
CA SER A 421 -8.44 -9.63 -7.96
C SER A 421 -9.23 -10.92 -7.79
N ILE A 422 -8.87 -11.93 -8.58
CA ILE A 422 -9.39 -13.29 -8.46
C ILE A 422 -8.23 -14.25 -8.17
N ARG A 423 -8.50 -15.29 -7.40
CA ARG A 423 -7.59 -16.44 -7.28
C ARG A 423 -7.94 -17.43 -8.37
N VAL A 424 -7.00 -17.66 -9.29
CA VAL A 424 -7.10 -18.77 -10.23
C VAL A 424 -6.49 -19.97 -9.53
N TYR A 425 -7.33 -20.90 -9.07
CA TYR A 425 -6.85 -22.22 -8.64
C TYR A 425 -6.27 -22.91 -9.89
N ARG A 426 -4.99 -23.27 -9.83
CA ARG A 426 -4.38 -24.14 -10.84
C ARG A 426 -4.83 -25.57 -10.62
#